data_AF-A0AAE4TU10-F1
#
_entry.id   AF-A0AAE4TU10-F1
#
_cell.length_a   1.000
_cell.length_b   1.000
_cell.length_c   1.000
_cell.angle_alpha   90.00
_cell.angle_beta   90.00
_cell.angle_gamma   90.00
#
_symmetry.space_group_name_H-M   'P 1'
#
loop_
_entity.id
_entity.type
_entity.pdbx_description
1 polymer ?
#
loop_
_entity_poly.entity_id
_entity_poly.type
_entity_poly.pdbx_seq_one_letter_code
_entity_poly.pdbx_strand_id
1 'polypeptide(L)'
;MTTYETISLIISAIGVLAAIIAAVVYFAQLKKMTSSVETAVAANSIATLNTVITLEKSITDNRIRFSDAAVAASKLKSEDDEKHRNATILAFEEARENYLNSMDRFCACILREQFPETDYRKDYRNAVNEIVTHANYKELMGTGTRYRNIVKLYEKWADE
;
A
#
# COMPACT_ATOMS: atom_id res chain seq x y z
N MET A 1 74.13 -2.58 4.74
CA MET A 1 72.80 -1.97 4.94
C MET A 1 73.02 -0.53 5.33
N THR A 2 72.64 0.39 4.46
CA THR A 2 72.72 1.83 4.77
C THR A 2 71.58 2.18 5.72
N THR A 3 71.80 3.11 6.63
CA THR A 3 70.80 3.58 7.61
C THR A 3 69.47 4.02 6.97
N TYR A 4 69.50 4.40 5.69
CA TYR A 4 68.32 4.73 4.90
C TYR A 4 67.44 3.51 4.56
N GLU A 5 68.04 2.34 4.30
CA GLU A 5 67.30 1.11 3.99
C GLU A 5 66.53 0.60 5.20
N THR A 6 67.11 0.68 6.40
CA THR A 6 66.45 0.26 7.65
C THR A 6 65.32 1.22 8.04
N ILE A 7 65.49 2.53 7.86
CA ILE A 7 64.43 3.52 8.11
C ILE A 7 63.27 3.35 7.11
N SER A 8 63.58 3.16 5.81
CA SER A 8 62.56 2.93 4.78
C SER A 8 61.75 1.65 5.06
N LEU A 9 62.41 0.59 5.53
CA LEU A 9 61.75 -0.67 5.88
C LEU A 9 60.77 -0.49 7.05
N ILE A 10 61.15 0.27 8.08
CA ILE A 10 60.27 0.58 9.23
C ILE A 10 59.05 1.39 8.80
N ILE A 11 59.23 2.43 7.98
CA ILE A 11 58.12 3.26 7.51
C ILE A 11 57.15 2.45 6.64
N SER A 12 57.67 1.60 5.76
CA SER A 12 56.83 0.73 4.92
C SER A 12 56.04 -0.29 5.76
N ALA A 13 56.65 -0.85 6.82
CA ALA A 13 55.97 -1.77 7.73
C ALA A 13 54.81 -1.10 8.50
N ILE A 14 55.00 0.16 8.94
CA ILE A 14 53.94 0.93 9.61
C ILE A 14 52.79 1.24 8.64
N GLY A 15 53.10 1.57 7.38
CA GLY A 15 52.09 1.80 6.34
C GLY A 15 51.23 0.55 6.06
N VAL A 16 51.86 -0.63 5.99
CA VAL A 16 51.16 -1.91 5.81
C VAL A 16 50.27 -2.23 7.02
N LEU A 17 50.76 -2.02 8.24
CA LEU A 17 49.96 -2.20 9.46
C LEU A 17 48.74 -1.26 9.50
N ALA A 18 48.92 0.01 9.14
CA ALA A 18 47.82 0.97 9.05
C ALA A 18 46.77 0.56 8.00
N ALA A 19 47.22 0.07 6.83
CA ALA A 19 46.33 -0.43 5.79
C ALA A 19 45.54 -1.67 6.23
N ILE A 20 46.15 -2.60 6.96
CA ILE A 20 45.48 -3.79 7.52
C ILE A 20 44.41 -3.36 8.53
N ILE A 21 44.72 -2.44 9.44
CA ILE A 21 43.76 -1.93 10.43
C ILE A 21 42.58 -1.25 9.73
N ALA A 22 42.84 -0.40 8.73
CA ALA A 22 41.80 0.25 7.95
C ALA A 22 40.91 -0.77 7.23
N ALA A 23 41.49 -1.81 6.64
CA ALA A 23 40.75 -2.89 5.97
C ALA A 23 39.83 -3.65 6.95
N VAL A 24 40.32 -3.96 8.15
CA VAL A 24 39.51 -4.63 9.19
C VAL A 24 38.35 -3.74 9.65
N VAL A 25 38.60 -2.46 9.87
CA VAL A 25 37.56 -1.50 10.26
C VAL A 25 36.51 -1.33 9.15
N TYR A 26 36.94 -1.26 7.88
CA TYR A 26 36.04 -1.18 6.74
C TYR A 26 35.18 -2.43 6.60
N PHE A 27 35.77 -3.62 6.76
CA PHE A 27 35.04 -4.88 6.74
C PHE A 27 33.99 -4.96 7.87
N ALA A 28 34.34 -4.49 9.07
CA ALA A 28 33.41 -4.42 10.19
C ALA A 28 32.26 -3.43 9.93
N GLN A 29 32.53 -2.29 9.27
CA GLN A 29 31.49 -1.33 8.87
C GLN A 29 30.54 -1.91 7.83
N LEU A 30 31.07 -2.56 6.79
CA LEU A 30 30.25 -3.24 5.78
C LEU A 30 29.32 -4.28 6.41
N LYS A 31 29.84 -5.10 7.33
CA LYS A 31 29.01 -6.10 8.02
C LYS A 31 27.88 -5.47 8.85
N LYS A 32 28.15 -4.35 9.52
CA LYS A 32 27.13 -3.59 10.26
C LYS A 32 26.10 -2.97 9.31
N MET A 33 26.53 -2.43 8.17
CA MET A 33 25.63 -1.88 7.16
C MET A 33 24.72 -2.96 6.58
N THR A 34 25.25 -4.14 6.21
CA THR A 34 24.45 -5.25 5.70
C THR A 34 23.38 -5.68 6.71
N SER A 35 23.75 -5.88 7.97
CA SER A 35 22.79 -6.24 9.03
C SER A 35 21.74 -5.14 9.28
N SER A 36 22.13 -3.87 9.19
CA SER A 36 21.20 -2.74 9.31
C SER A 36 20.23 -2.69 8.13
N VAL A 37 20.69 -2.98 6.91
CA VAL A 37 19.83 -3.04 5.72
C VAL A 37 18.86 -4.20 5.82
N GLU A 38 19.30 -5.39 6.22
CA GLU A 38 18.42 -6.55 6.43
C GLU A 38 17.33 -6.25 7.46
N THR A 39 17.70 -5.64 8.59
CA THR A 39 16.75 -5.23 9.63
C THR A 39 15.76 -4.19 9.10
N ALA A 40 16.23 -3.22 8.33
CA ALA A 40 15.38 -2.19 7.72
C ALA A 40 14.42 -2.77 6.68
N VAL A 41 14.87 -3.73 5.86
CA VAL A 41 14.02 -4.44 4.88
C VAL A 41 12.95 -5.25 5.60
N ALA A 42 13.30 -5.99 6.64
CA ALA A 42 12.34 -6.73 7.45
C ALA A 42 11.29 -5.81 8.10
N ALA A 43 11.74 -4.69 8.70
CA ALA A 43 10.86 -3.70 9.29
C ALA A 43 9.92 -3.05 8.25
N ASN A 44 10.43 -2.72 7.06
CA ASN A 44 9.65 -2.15 5.97
C ASN A 44 8.59 -3.14 5.45
N SER A 45 8.94 -4.42 5.33
CA SER A 45 7.99 -5.48 4.96
C SER A 45 6.85 -5.59 5.97
N ILE A 46 7.15 -5.55 7.27
CA ILE A 46 6.14 -5.60 8.33
C ILE A 46 5.24 -4.36 8.29
N ALA A 47 5.82 -3.16 8.11
CA ALA A 47 5.06 -1.92 8.00
C ALA A 47 4.11 -1.93 6.79
N THR A 48 4.59 -2.44 5.66
CA THR A 48 3.78 -2.60 4.44
C THR A 48 2.62 -3.57 4.69
N LEU A 49 2.88 -4.72 5.30
CA LEU A 49 1.83 -5.69 5.64
C LEU A 49 0.76 -5.13 6.58
N ASN A 50 1.18 -4.40 7.64
CA ASN A 50 0.23 -3.74 8.54
C ASN A 50 -0.62 -2.69 7.83
N THR A 51 -0.03 -1.98 6.85
CA THR A 51 -0.74 -1.00 6.02
C THR A 51 -1.80 -1.68 5.16
N VAL A 52 -1.46 -2.80 4.50
CA VAL A 52 -2.42 -3.63 3.76
C VAL A 52 -3.57 -4.05 4.67
N ILE A 53 -3.28 -4.73 5.78
CA ILE A 53 -4.30 -5.27 6.69
C ILE A 53 -5.24 -4.16 7.17
N THR A 54 -4.70 -2.98 7.47
CA THR A 54 -5.49 -1.82 7.88
C THR A 54 -6.41 -1.33 6.76
N LEU A 55 -5.92 -1.28 5.51
CA LEU A 55 -6.74 -0.92 4.35
C LEU A 55 -7.83 -1.96 4.09
N GLU A 56 -7.50 -3.25 4.11
CA GLU A 56 -8.47 -4.34 3.91
C GLU A 56 -9.56 -4.35 4.98
N LYS A 57 -9.16 -4.14 6.23
CA LYS A 57 -10.10 -3.95 7.33
C LYS A 57 -11.00 -2.74 7.08
N SER A 58 -10.44 -1.60 6.67
CA SER A 58 -11.24 -0.41 6.33
C SER A 58 -12.23 -0.66 5.19
N ILE A 59 -11.82 -1.38 4.14
CA ILE A 59 -12.69 -1.76 3.02
C ILE A 59 -13.82 -2.66 3.54
N THR A 60 -13.49 -3.65 4.36
CA THR A 60 -14.45 -4.60 4.93
C THR A 60 -15.46 -3.89 5.84
N ASP A 61 -14.98 -3.06 6.77
CA ASP A 61 -15.82 -2.28 7.68
C ASP A 61 -16.75 -1.34 6.91
N ASN A 62 -16.25 -0.67 5.87
CA ASN A 62 -17.06 0.21 5.03
C ASN A 62 -18.07 -0.58 4.18
N ARG A 63 -17.71 -1.78 3.70
CA ARG A 63 -18.63 -2.66 2.97
C ARG A 63 -19.78 -3.13 3.85
N ILE A 64 -19.49 -3.49 5.10
CA ILE A 64 -20.50 -3.87 6.10
C ILE A 64 -21.45 -2.69 6.35
N ARG A 65 -20.89 -1.50 6.66
CA ARG A 65 -21.69 -0.29 6.87
C ARG A 65 -22.56 0.09 5.67
N PHE A 66 -22.01 -0.05 4.47
CA PHE A 66 -22.75 0.20 3.24
C PHE A 66 -23.88 -0.81 3.06
N SER A 67 -23.64 -2.10 3.34
CA SER A 67 -24.67 -3.13 3.32
C SER A 67 -25.77 -2.85 4.35
N ASP A 68 -25.42 -2.49 5.58
CA ASP A 68 -26.38 -2.17 6.64
C ASP A 68 -27.24 -0.95 6.27
N ALA A 69 -26.61 0.09 5.71
CA ALA A 69 -27.31 1.27 5.21
C ALA A 69 -28.22 0.93 4.02
N ALA A 70 -27.80 0.02 3.13
CA ALA A 70 -28.63 -0.45 2.02
C ALA A 70 -29.88 -1.21 2.51
N VAL A 71 -29.71 -2.03 3.55
CA VAL A 71 -30.82 -2.75 4.19
C VAL A 71 -31.75 -1.75 4.90
N ALA A 72 -31.23 -0.74 5.57
CA ALA A 72 -32.04 0.31 6.18
C ALA A 72 -32.84 1.10 5.12
N ALA A 73 -32.18 1.49 4.02
CA ALA A 73 -32.81 2.21 2.92
C ALA A 73 -33.89 1.39 2.21
N SER A 74 -33.71 0.07 2.05
CA SER A 74 -34.72 -0.80 1.43
C SER A 74 -35.94 -1.08 2.30
N LYS A 75 -35.84 -0.86 3.62
CA LYS A 75 -36.96 -1.01 4.56
C LYS A 75 -37.82 0.25 4.68
N LEU A 76 -37.40 1.36 4.08
CA LEU A 76 -38.15 2.62 4.10
C LEU A 76 -39.52 2.42 3.42
N LYS A 77 -40.58 2.81 4.12
CA LYS A 77 -41.94 2.85 3.60
C LYS A 77 -42.31 4.28 3.23
N SER A 78 -43.27 4.42 2.32
CA SER A 78 -43.83 5.74 1.94
C SER A 78 -44.52 6.47 3.10
N GLU A 79 -44.86 5.75 4.17
CA GLU A 79 -45.50 6.27 5.38
C GLU A 79 -44.50 6.76 6.44
N ASP A 80 -43.20 6.54 6.24
CA ASP A 80 -42.17 6.96 7.20
C ASP A 80 -41.99 8.48 7.21
N ASP A 81 -41.64 9.02 8.38
CA ASP A 81 -41.31 10.44 8.56
C ASP A 81 -40.27 10.89 7.52
N GLU A 82 -40.57 11.96 6.80
CA GLU A 82 -39.71 12.52 5.76
C GLU A 82 -38.30 12.81 6.28
N LYS A 83 -38.18 13.25 7.53
CA LYS A 83 -36.89 13.48 8.17
C LYS A 83 -36.10 12.18 8.34
N HIS A 84 -36.77 11.09 8.75
CA HIS A 84 -36.15 9.78 8.91
C HIS A 84 -35.72 9.19 7.57
N ARG A 85 -36.55 9.35 6.54
CA ARG A 85 -36.25 8.93 5.17
C ARG A 85 -35.03 9.65 4.61
N ASN A 86 -34.99 10.98 4.70
CA ASN A 86 -33.87 11.78 4.21
C ASN A 86 -32.56 11.45 4.94
N ALA A 87 -32.62 11.25 6.27
CA ALA A 87 -31.45 10.84 7.05
C ALA A 87 -30.93 9.47 6.63
N THR A 88 -31.81 8.51 6.35
CA THR A 88 -31.45 7.16 5.93
C THR A 88 -30.81 7.13 4.54
N ILE A 89 -31.35 7.92 3.61
CA ILE A 89 -30.78 8.08 2.26
C ILE A 89 -29.38 8.71 2.34
N LEU A 90 -29.22 9.77 3.14
CA LEU A 90 -27.93 10.42 3.33
C LEU A 90 -26.88 9.45 3.91
N ALA A 91 -27.27 8.67 4.92
CA ALA A 91 -26.39 7.66 5.52
C ALA A 91 -25.97 6.58 4.51
N PHE A 92 -26.88 6.17 3.62
CA PHE A 92 -26.58 5.25 2.53
C PHE A 92 -25.58 5.84 1.52
N GLU A 93 -25.78 7.09 1.10
CA GLU A 93 -24.87 7.77 0.17
C GLU A 93 -23.47 7.96 0.76
N GLU A 94 -23.39 8.36 2.03
CA GLU A 94 -22.13 8.52 2.76
C GLU A 94 -21.40 7.18 2.92
N ALA A 95 -22.11 6.11 3.29
CA ALA A 95 -21.52 4.78 3.41
C ALA A 95 -21.00 4.27 2.06
N ARG A 96 -21.73 4.51 0.96
CA ARG A 96 -21.31 4.20 -0.41
C ARG A 96 -20.04 4.95 -0.77
N GLU A 97 -19.99 6.25 -0.50
CA GLU A 97 -18.83 7.08 -0.78
C GLU A 97 -17.60 6.61 -0.01
N ASN A 98 -17.74 6.30 1.28
CA ASN A 98 -16.65 5.81 2.11
C ASN A 98 -16.11 4.46 1.62
N TYR A 99 -16.99 3.54 1.20
CA TYR A 99 -16.58 2.28 0.60
C TYR A 99 -15.77 2.49 -0.70
N LEU A 100 -16.30 3.30 -1.63
CA LEU A 100 -15.61 3.59 -2.89
C LEU A 100 -14.29 4.34 -2.69
N ASN A 101 -14.21 5.24 -1.71
CA ASN A 101 -12.98 5.94 -1.36
C ASN A 101 -11.90 4.98 -0.82
N SER A 102 -12.27 4.01 0.03
CA SER A 102 -11.34 2.99 0.50
C SER A 102 -10.86 2.09 -0.63
N MET A 103 -11.76 1.70 -1.54
CA MET A 103 -11.41 0.92 -2.73
C MET A 103 -10.49 1.68 -3.68
N ASP A 104 -10.72 2.97 -3.92
CA ASP A 104 -9.87 3.79 -4.79
C ASP A 104 -8.45 3.95 -4.21
N ARG A 105 -8.33 4.14 -2.89
CA ARG A 105 -7.03 4.16 -2.21
C ARG A 105 -6.29 2.84 -2.32
N PHE A 106 -7.00 1.72 -2.14
CA PHE A 106 -6.43 0.39 -2.31
C PHE A 106 -5.93 0.17 -3.75
N CYS A 107 -6.73 0.55 -4.75
CA CYS A 107 -6.33 0.49 -6.16
C CYS A 107 -5.11 1.38 -6.44
N ALA A 108 -5.04 2.57 -5.83
CA ALA A 108 -3.89 3.47 -5.97
C ALA A 108 -2.59 2.85 -5.42
N CYS A 109 -2.66 2.09 -4.33
CA CYS A 109 -1.50 1.38 -3.78
C CYS A 109 -1.01 0.26 -4.72
N ILE A 110 -1.92 -0.49 -5.33
CA ILE A 110 -1.58 -1.52 -6.34
C ILE A 110 -0.94 -0.88 -7.57
N LEU A 111 -1.56 0.18 -8.12
CA LEU A 111 -1.05 0.89 -9.31
C LEU A 111 0.34 1.53 -9.08
N ARG A 112 0.71 1.79 -7.84
CA ARG A 112 2.03 2.34 -7.44
C ARG A 112 3.02 1.27 -7.03
N GLU A 113 2.72 -0.01 -7.27
CA GLU A 113 3.58 -1.16 -6.95
C GLU A 113 3.94 -1.23 -5.45
N GLN A 114 3.11 -0.63 -4.58
CA GLN A 114 3.30 -0.76 -3.13
C GLN A 114 2.91 -2.15 -2.65
N PHE A 115 2.02 -2.82 -3.38
CA PHE A 115 1.56 -4.18 -3.14
C PHE A 115 1.74 -5.03 -4.40
N PRO A 116 2.11 -6.32 -4.28
CA PRO A 116 2.23 -7.22 -5.41
C PRO A 116 0.88 -7.47 -6.07
N GLU A 117 0.70 -6.94 -7.28
CA GLU A 117 -0.56 -7.03 -8.02
C GLU A 117 -1.04 -8.48 -8.23
N THR A 118 -0.11 -9.42 -8.43
CA THR A 118 -0.42 -10.85 -8.64
C THR A 118 -1.26 -11.45 -7.53
N ASP A 119 -0.97 -11.05 -6.29
CA ASP A 119 -1.58 -11.63 -5.10
C ASP A 119 -3.00 -11.06 -4.94
N TYR A 120 -3.15 -9.75 -5.13
CA TYR A 120 -4.42 -9.04 -4.92
C TYR A 120 -5.35 -9.08 -6.14
N ARG A 121 -4.85 -9.30 -7.35
CA ARG A 121 -5.68 -9.39 -8.56
C ARG A 121 -6.68 -10.52 -8.43
N LYS A 122 -6.28 -11.69 -7.91
CA LYS A 122 -7.20 -12.83 -7.76
C LYS A 122 -8.36 -12.52 -6.83
N ASP A 123 -8.08 -11.86 -5.71
CA ASP A 123 -9.06 -11.63 -4.64
C ASP A 123 -9.95 -10.42 -4.92
N TYR A 124 -9.41 -9.37 -5.54
CA TYR A 124 -10.09 -8.09 -5.73
C TYR A 124 -10.57 -7.83 -7.17
N ARG A 125 -10.18 -8.61 -8.18
CA ARG A 125 -10.64 -8.41 -9.56
C ARG A 125 -12.16 -8.42 -9.68
N ASN A 126 -12.82 -9.36 -9.00
CA ASN A 126 -14.28 -9.42 -9.02
C ASN A 126 -14.90 -8.18 -8.35
N ALA A 127 -14.36 -7.74 -7.21
CA ALA A 127 -14.85 -6.56 -6.51
C ALA A 127 -14.68 -5.28 -7.37
N VAL A 128 -13.53 -5.10 -8.02
CA VAL A 128 -13.27 -3.98 -8.93
C VAL A 128 -14.19 -4.04 -10.15
N ASN A 129 -14.35 -5.22 -10.76
CA ASN A 129 -15.26 -5.43 -11.89
C ASN A 129 -16.70 -5.11 -11.51
N GLU A 130 -17.18 -5.56 -10.35
CA GLU A 130 -18.51 -5.26 -9.85
C GLU A 130 -18.69 -3.76 -9.66
N ILE A 131 -17.72 -3.06 -9.09
CA ILE A 131 -17.80 -1.60 -8.89
C ILE A 131 -17.90 -0.86 -10.24
N VAL A 132 -17.19 -1.28 -11.28
CA VAL A 132 -17.21 -0.58 -12.57
C VAL A 132 -18.41 -0.96 -13.44
N THR A 133 -18.82 -2.24 -13.42
CA THR A 133 -19.85 -2.76 -14.33
C THR A 133 -21.27 -2.66 -13.79
N HIS A 134 -21.44 -2.66 -12.46
CA HIS A 134 -22.77 -2.71 -11.85
C HIS A 134 -23.50 -1.36 -12.03
N ALA A 135 -24.79 -1.44 -12.40
CA ALA A 135 -25.62 -0.27 -12.73
C ALA A 135 -25.61 0.82 -11.63
N ASN A 136 -25.68 0.41 -10.37
CA ASN A 136 -25.65 1.28 -9.18
C ASN A 136 -24.40 2.18 -9.06
N TYR A 137 -23.30 1.83 -9.71
CA TYR A 137 -22.03 2.55 -9.63
C TYR A 137 -21.56 3.08 -10.97
N LYS A 138 -22.08 2.54 -12.08
CA LYS A 138 -21.68 2.88 -13.45
C LYS A 138 -21.71 4.39 -13.72
N GLU A 139 -22.74 5.09 -13.22
CA GLU A 139 -22.86 6.55 -13.35
C GLU A 139 -21.72 7.30 -12.64
N LEU A 140 -21.20 6.74 -11.55
CA LEU A 140 -20.09 7.31 -10.77
C LEU A 140 -18.72 7.04 -11.41
N MET A 141 -18.64 6.15 -12.41
CA MET A 141 -17.40 5.69 -13.05
C MET A 141 -17.19 6.29 -14.45
N GLY A 142 -17.95 7.32 -14.82
CA GLY A 142 -17.82 8.01 -16.10
C GLY A 142 -16.56 8.88 -16.25
N THR A 143 -16.44 9.54 -17.41
CA THR A 143 -15.36 10.48 -17.72
C THR A 143 -15.27 11.60 -16.69
N GLY A 144 -14.12 11.73 -16.04
CA GLY A 144 -13.88 12.73 -15.00
C GLY A 144 -14.20 12.27 -13.57
N THR A 145 -14.50 10.98 -13.36
CA THR A 145 -14.74 10.42 -12.02
C THR A 145 -13.64 10.79 -11.01
N ARG A 146 -14.06 10.91 -9.75
CA ARG A 146 -13.14 10.99 -8.60
C ARG A 146 -12.43 9.67 -8.31
N TYR A 147 -13.01 8.55 -8.76
CA TYR A 147 -12.53 7.18 -8.52
C TYR A 147 -11.63 6.65 -9.65
N ARG A 148 -10.65 7.46 -10.05
CA ARG A 148 -9.83 7.20 -11.25
C ARG A 148 -8.97 5.96 -11.12
N ASN A 149 -8.56 5.61 -9.89
CA ASN A 149 -7.65 4.49 -9.69
C ASN A 149 -8.40 3.16 -9.84
N ILE A 150 -9.68 3.10 -9.46
CA ILE A 150 -10.55 1.93 -9.70
C ILE A 150 -10.69 1.69 -11.20
N VAL A 151 -11.01 2.72 -11.98
CA VAL A 151 -11.20 2.60 -13.44
C VAL A 151 -9.90 2.19 -14.14
N LYS A 152 -8.78 2.82 -13.80
CA LYS A 152 -7.47 2.46 -14.37
C LYS A 152 -7.05 1.03 -14.07
N LEU A 153 -7.29 0.57 -12.84
CA LEU A 153 -6.94 -0.80 -12.45
C LEU A 153 -7.87 -1.81 -13.13
N TYR A 154 -9.15 -1.47 -13.29
CA TYR A 154 -10.09 -2.27 -14.07
C TYR A 154 -9.64 -2.43 -15.53
N GLU A 155 -9.31 -1.32 -16.21
CA GLU A 155 -8.81 -1.34 -17.58
C GLU A 155 -7.54 -2.18 -17.70
N LYS A 156 -6.56 -1.98 -16.80
CA LYS A 156 -5.33 -2.78 -16.74
C LYS A 156 -5.62 -4.28 -16.62
N TRP A 157 -6.55 -4.67 -15.75
CA TRP A 157 -6.90 -6.08 -15.52
C TRP A 157 -7.82 -6.69 -16.57
N ALA A 158 -8.42 -5.87 -17.43
CA ALA A 158 -9.27 -6.28 -18.54
C ALA A 158 -8.44 -6.50 -19.81
N ASP A 159 -7.38 -5.71 -20.01
CA ASP A 159 -6.46 -5.81 -21.15
C ASP A 159 -5.47 -6.99 -21.03
N GLU A 160 -5.23 -7.48 -19.81
CA GLU A 160 -4.38 -8.65 -19.48
C GLU A 160 -5.17 -9.95 -19.28
#